data_AF-A0A960YWQ7-F1
#
_entry.id   AF-A0A960YWQ7-F1
#
_cell.length_a   1.000
_cell.length_b   1.000
_cell.length_c   1.000
_cell.angle_alpha   90.00
_cell.angle_beta   90.00
_cell.angle_gamma   90.00
#
_symmetry.space_group_name_H-M   'P 1'
#
loop_
_entity.id
_entity.type
_entity.pdbx_description
1 polymer ?
#
loop_
_entity_poly.entity_id
_entity_poly.type
_entity_poly.pdbx_seq_one_letter_code
_entity_poly.pdbx_strand_id
1 'polypeptide(L)'
;MDYFILLSRKQIEKSVNHQAFFLIFFITIIILIFGSLFAILGLKHDSGNPYWYAIISLLGPDGLFELEGENLSIRILSFVLTIFGLVIFNGILIAIVVSNLQRYFEEIRRGSGAVRLKNHFLIIGWNSTIPSI
;
A
#
# COMPACT_ATOMS: atom_id res chain seq x y z
N MET A 1 -17.74 -3.11 30.46
CA MET A 1 -17.67 -1.91 29.60
C MET A 1 -16.28 -1.76 28.97
N ASP A 2 -15.20 -2.09 29.68
CA ASP A 2 -13.81 -1.80 29.24
C ASP A 2 -13.27 -2.66 28.09
N TYR A 3 -13.76 -3.89 27.91
CA TYR A 3 -13.36 -4.75 26.77
C TYR A 3 -13.79 -4.19 25.41
N PHE A 4 -14.92 -3.47 25.36
CA PHE A 4 -15.41 -2.85 24.13
C PHE A 4 -14.53 -1.66 23.72
N ILE A 5 -13.98 -0.94 24.70
CA ILE A 5 -13.06 0.20 24.52
C ILE A 5 -11.68 -0.29 24.03
N LEU A 6 -11.22 -1.45 24.51
CA LEU A 6 -9.96 -2.06 24.04
C LEU A 6 -10.07 -2.61 22.61
N LEU A 7 -11.19 -3.21 22.24
CA LEU A 7 -11.44 -3.69 20.87
C LEU A 7 -11.59 -2.54 19.87
N SER A 8 -12.25 -1.44 20.26
CA SER A 8 -12.38 -0.25 19.41
C SER A 8 -11.04 0.47 19.23
N ARG A 9 -10.17 0.53 20.26
CA ARG A 9 -8.78 0.99 20.09
C ARG A 9 -7.98 0.13 19.12
N LYS A 10 -8.16 -1.19 19.14
CA LYS A 10 -7.49 -2.11 18.19
C LYS A 10 -8.02 -1.96 16.75
N GLN A 11 -9.26 -1.51 16.57
CA GLN A 11 -9.78 -1.15 15.24
C GLN A 11 -9.26 0.21 14.75
N ILE A 12 -8.76 1.08 15.64
CA ILE A 12 -8.15 2.37 15.28
C ILE A 12 -6.67 2.21 14.87
N GLU A 13 -6.01 1.12 15.31
CA GLU A 13 -4.69 0.68 14.83
C GLU A 13 -4.69 0.29 13.32
N LYS A 14 -5.89 0.14 12.75
CA LYS A 14 -6.19 -0.38 11.41
C LYS A 14 -6.06 0.69 10.30
N SER A 15 -4.98 1.47 10.31
CA SER A 15 -4.75 2.54 9.30
C SER A 15 -4.41 1.97 7.91
N VAL A 16 -3.85 0.76 7.84
CA VAL A 16 -3.46 0.11 6.58
C VAL A 16 -4.68 -0.21 5.72
N ASN A 17 -5.79 -0.61 6.32
CA ASN A 17 -6.99 -1.00 5.57
C ASN A 17 -7.63 0.19 4.83
N HIS A 18 -7.68 1.36 5.47
CA HIS A 18 -8.22 2.56 4.82
C HIS A 18 -7.30 3.07 3.71
N GLN A 19 -5.99 3.00 3.91
CA GLN A 19 -4.99 3.37 2.89
C GLN A 19 -5.06 2.44 1.67
N ALA A 20 -5.15 1.12 1.90
CA ALA A 20 -5.28 0.14 0.84
C ALA A 20 -6.61 0.27 0.08
N PHE A 21 -7.72 0.53 0.78
CA PHE A 21 -9.01 0.75 0.14
C PHE A 21 -8.99 2.00 -0.75
N PHE A 22 -8.42 3.10 -0.26
CA PHE A 22 -8.25 4.32 -1.05
C PHE A 22 -7.38 4.09 -2.29
N LEU A 23 -6.29 3.32 -2.16
CA LEU A 23 -5.43 2.93 -3.27
C LEU A 23 -6.21 2.16 -4.34
N ILE A 24 -6.94 1.11 -3.96
CA ILE A 24 -7.70 0.27 -4.89
C ILE A 24 -8.78 1.10 -5.59
N PHE A 25 -9.47 1.96 -4.86
CA PHE A 25 -10.46 2.87 -5.43
C PHE A 25 -9.83 3.81 -6.47
N PHE A 26 -8.69 4.41 -6.15
CA PHE A 26 -7.97 5.30 -7.05
C PHE A 26 -7.46 4.58 -8.31
N ILE A 27 -6.87 3.39 -8.14
CA ILE A 27 -6.43 2.52 -9.25
C ILE A 27 -7.60 2.17 -10.16
N THR A 28 -8.76 1.82 -9.59
CA THR A 28 -9.97 1.48 -10.35
C THR A 28 -10.42 2.64 -11.22
N ILE A 29 -10.41 3.87 -10.68
CA ILE A 29 -10.75 5.09 -11.43
C ILE A 29 -9.79 5.29 -12.60
N ILE A 30 -8.47 5.14 -12.38
CA ILE A 30 -7.47 5.30 -13.45
C ILE A 30 -7.70 4.26 -14.56
N ILE A 31 -7.93 3.00 -14.19
CA ILE A 31 -8.19 1.92 -15.15
C ILE A 31 -9.44 2.23 -15.98
N LEU A 32 -10.51 2.74 -15.36
CA LEU A 32 -11.74 3.11 -16.08
C LEU A 32 -11.51 4.28 -17.05
N ILE A 33 -10.76 5.30 -16.64
CA ILE A 33 -10.45 6.46 -17.48
C ILE A 33 -9.59 6.05 -18.68
N PHE A 34 -8.46 5.38 -18.43
CA PHE A 34 -7.53 5.00 -19.50
C PHE A 34 -8.07 3.86 -20.36
N GLY A 35 -8.74 2.87 -19.77
CA GLY A 35 -9.39 1.78 -20.51
C GLY A 35 -10.49 2.29 -21.45
N SER A 36 -11.29 3.26 -21.01
CA SER A 36 -12.28 3.93 -21.87
C SER A 36 -11.59 4.73 -22.99
N LEU A 37 -10.52 5.46 -22.68
CA LEU A 37 -9.77 6.23 -23.67
C LEU A 37 -9.13 5.33 -24.74
N PHE A 38 -8.59 4.17 -24.34
CA PHE A 38 -8.10 3.14 -25.26
C PHE A 38 -9.22 2.50 -26.11
N ALA A 39 -10.41 2.31 -25.54
CA ALA A 39 -11.57 1.81 -26.27
C ALA A 39 -12.00 2.79 -27.38
N ILE A 40 -11.99 4.10 -27.11
CA ILE A 40 -12.32 5.14 -28.10
C ILE A 40 -11.25 5.24 -29.20
N LEU A 41 -9.98 5.07 -28.84
CA LEU A 41 -8.86 5.12 -29.80
C LEU A 41 -8.74 3.87 -30.67
N GLY A 42 -9.55 2.84 -30.42
CA GLY A 42 -9.63 1.65 -31.27
C GLY A 42 -8.41 0.75 -31.18
N LEU A 43 -7.84 0.62 -29.98
CA LEU A 43 -6.66 -0.22 -29.72
C LEU A 43 -6.93 -1.67 -30.15
N LYS A 44 -6.24 -2.12 -31.21
CA LYS A 44 -6.39 -3.47 -31.77
C LYS A 44 -5.40 -4.41 -31.10
N HIS A 45 -5.69 -4.71 -29.84
CA HIS A 45 -4.90 -5.66 -29.09
C HIS A 45 -5.44 -7.09 -29.28
N ASP A 46 -4.53 -8.08 -29.35
CA ASP A 46 -4.84 -9.48 -29.68
C ASP A 46 -5.77 -10.16 -28.65
N SER A 47 -5.77 -9.68 -27.41
CA SER A 47 -6.70 -10.12 -26.34
C SER A 47 -8.04 -9.35 -26.31
N GLY A 48 -8.25 -8.36 -27.18
CA GLY A 48 -9.53 -7.70 -27.44
C GLY A 48 -10.10 -6.80 -26.33
N ASN A 49 -9.50 -6.77 -25.12
CA ASN A 49 -10.03 -5.98 -24.00
C ASN A 49 -9.12 -4.79 -23.62
N PRO A 50 -9.53 -3.54 -23.90
CA PRO A 50 -8.73 -2.35 -23.58
C PRO A 50 -8.58 -2.08 -22.08
N TYR A 51 -9.50 -2.59 -21.25
CA TYR A 51 -9.38 -2.52 -19.79
C TYR A 51 -8.32 -3.48 -19.26
N TRP A 52 -8.22 -4.67 -19.86
CA TRP A 52 -7.16 -5.62 -19.52
C TRP A 52 -5.78 -5.04 -19.83
N TYR A 53 -5.65 -4.43 -21.00
CA TYR A 53 -4.45 -3.70 -21.39
C TYR A 53 -4.09 -2.60 -20.37
N ALA A 54 -5.06 -1.78 -19.95
CA ALA A 54 -4.82 -0.75 -18.94
C ALA A 54 -4.35 -1.33 -17.59
N ILE A 55 -4.83 -2.51 -17.19
CA ILE A 55 -4.40 -3.20 -15.96
C ILE A 55 -2.93 -3.63 -16.07
N ILE A 56 -2.55 -4.32 -17.14
CA ILE A 56 -1.16 -4.79 -17.30
C ILE A 56 -0.18 -3.62 -17.43
N SER A 57 -0.55 -2.55 -18.14
CA SER A 57 0.27 -1.34 -18.26
C SER A 57 0.42 -0.57 -16.94
N LEU A 58 -0.59 -0.61 -16.08
CA LEU A 58 -0.49 0.02 -14.76
C LEU A 58 0.43 -0.77 -13.81
N LEU A 59 0.50 -2.09 -13.97
CA LEU A 59 1.36 -2.95 -13.15
C LEU A 59 2.83 -2.93 -13.60
N GLY A 60 3.09 -2.67 -14.88
CA GLY A 60 4.45 -2.60 -15.40
C GLY A 60 4.53 -2.24 -16.89
N PRO A 61 5.76 -2.13 -17.42
CA PRO A 61 6.00 -1.69 -18.80
C PRO A 61 5.66 -2.74 -19.86
N ASP A 62 5.19 -3.94 -19.47
CA ASP A 62 4.93 -5.07 -20.37
C ASP A 62 4.02 -4.70 -21.54
N GLY A 63 2.93 -3.98 -21.26
CA GLY A 63 2.00 -3.53 -22.30
C GLY A 63 2.61 -2.56 -23.33
N LEU A 64 3.73 -1.89 -23.04
CA LEU A 64 4.37 -0.98 -24.01
C LEU A 64 5.01 -1.73 -25.18
N PHE A 65 5.48 -2.96 -24.95
CA PHE A 65 6.12 -3.78 -25.97
C PHE A 65 5.11 -4.35 -26.96
N GLU A 66 3.85 -4.51 -26.54
CA GLU A 66 2.76 -5.04 -27.37
C GLU A 66 2.18 -4.01 -28.35
N LEU A 67 2.65 -2.75 -28.31
CA LEU A 67 2.18 -1.64 -29.16
C LEU A 67 3.05 -1.45 -30.42
N GLU A 68 3.70 -2.49 -30.93
CA GLU A 68 4.44 -2.41 -32.20
C GLU A 68 3.48 -2.23 -33.38
N GLY A 69 3.45 -1.02 -33.96
CA GLY A 69 2.60 -0.67 -35.11
C GLY A 69 1.35 0.16 -34.77
N GLU A 70 1.09 0.42 -33.49
CA GLU A 70 -0.05 1.23 -33.04
C GLU A 70 0.19 2.75 -33.15
N ASN A 71 -0.89 3.52 -33.18
CA ASN A 71 -0.84 4.98 -33.31
C ASN A 71 0.06 5.63 -32.24
N LEU A 72 0.82 6.67 -32.63
CA LEU A 72 1.71 7.41 -31.72
C LEU A 72 0.98 7.91 -30.47
N SER A 73 -0.28 8.31 -30.60
CA SER A 73 -1.13 8.76 -29.48
C SER A 73 -1.36 7.67 -28.43
N ILE A 74 -1.57 6.42 -28.87
CA ILE A 74 -1.79 5.27 -27.98
C ILE A 74 -0.48 4.94 -27.23
N ARG A 75 0.66 5.00 -27.92
CA ARG A 75 1.98 4.79 -27.32
C ARG A 75 2.30 5.82 -26.24
N ILE A 76 2.07 7.11 -26.52
CA ILE A 76 2.30 8.19 -25.54
C ILE A 76 1.40 7.99 -24.32
N LEU A 77 0.12 7.69 -24.54
CA LEU A 77 -0.84 7.50 -23.46
C LEU A 77 -0.49 6.30 -22.58
N SER A 78 -0.06 5.20 -23.18
CA SER A 78 0.37 3.99 -22.46
C SER A 78 1.66 4.22 -21.69
N PHE A 79 2.59 5.00 -22.25
CA PHE A 79 3.82 5.38 -21.56
C PHE A 79 3.51 6.22 -20.31
N VAL A 80 2.61 7.19 -20.43
CA VAL A 80 2.13 7.99 -19.30
C VAL A 80 1.46 7.10 -18.25
N LEU A 81 0.56 6.20 -18.68
CA LEU A 81 -0.11 5.25 -17.77
C LEU A 81 0.89 4.39 -17.00
N THR A 82 1.93 3.91 -17.69
CA THR A 82 3.00 3.09 -17.09
C THR A 82 3.78 3.86 -16.03
N ILE A 83 4.12 5.13 -16.30
CA ILE A 83 4.79 5.98 -15.30
C ILE A 83 3.89 6.19 -14.09
N PHE A 84 2.61 6.48 -14.29
CA PHE A 84 1.65 6.61 -13.21
C PHE A 84 1.54 5.33 -12.38
N GLY A 85 1.43 4.19 -13.04
CA GLY A 85 1.44 2.88 -12.40
C GLY A 85 2.69 2.66 -11.56
N LEU A 86 3.86 2.91 -12.14
CA LEU A 86 5.14 2.74 -11.46
C LEU A 86 5.26 3.64 -10.22
N VAL A 87 4.80 4.89 -10.29
CA VAL A 87 4.82 5.84 -9.16
C VAL A 87 3.78 5.50 -8.10
N ILE A 88 2.55 5.20 -8.48
CA ILE A 88 1.45 4.91 -7.55
C ILE A 88 1.69 3.57 -6.87
N PHE A 89 1.98 2.54 -7.66
CA PHE A 89 2.17 1.17 -7.17
C PHE A 89 3.42 1.11 -6.31
N ASN A 90 4.60 1.46 -6.84
CA ASN A 90 5.82 1.41 -6.03
C ASN A 90 5.82 2.45 -4.92
N GLY A 91 5.44 3.70 -5.19
CA GLY A 91 5.49 4.76 -4.18
C GLY A 91 4.61 4.47 -2.97
N ILE A 92 3.34 4.09 -3.20
CA ILE A 92 2.40 3.87 -2.10
C ILE A 92 2.63 2.51 -1.44
N LEU A 93 2.93 1.44 -2.19
CA LEU A 93 3.27 0.15 -1.58
C LEU A 93 4.52 0.26 -0.73
N ILE A 94 5.59 0.89 -1.23
CA ILE A 94 6.82 1.08 -0.45
C ILE A 94 6.52 1.91 0.79
N ALA A 95 5.75 2.99 0.70
CA ALA A 95 5.37 3.79 1.86
C ALA A 95 4.61 2.97 2.93
N ILE A 96 3.67 2.11 2.50
CA ILE A 96 2.95 1.22 3.40
C ILE A 96 3.90 0.21 4.04
N VAL A 97 4.76 -0.44 3.25
CA VAL A 97 5.72 -1.43 3.76
C VAL A 97 6.69 -0.80 4.77
N VAL A 98 7.28 0.34 4.42
CA VAL A 98 8.23 1.06 5.28
C VAL A 98 7.55 1.52 6.57
N SER A 99 6.33 2.07 6.49
CA SER A 99 5.62 2.50 7.69
C SER A 99 5.29 1.33 8.63
N ASN A 100 4.94 0.15 8.10
CA ASN A 100 4.73 -1.04 8.90
C ASN A 100 6.03 -1.57 9.52
N LEU A 101 7.12 -1.57 8.76
CA LEU A 101 8.44 -1.96 9.27
C LEU A 101 8.90 -1.03 10.40
N GLN A 102 8.73 0.28 10.22
CA GLN A 102 9.06 1.26 11.27
C GLN A 102 8.26 1.01 12.55
N ARG A 103 6.94 0.80 12.43
CA ARG A 103 6.08 0.44 13.57
C ARG A 103 6.55 -0.82 14.28
N TYR A 104 6.88 -1.87 13.51
CA TYR A 104 7.40 -3.12 14.05
C TYR A 104 8.71 -2.92 14.82
N PHE A 105 9.65 -2.15 14.26
CA PHE A 105 10.90 -1.82 14.96
C PHE A 105 10.67 -0.99 16.22
N GLU A 106 9.72 -0.05 16.20
CA GLU A 106 9.35 0.73 17.39
C GLU A 106 8.74 -0.15 18.49
N GLU A 107 7.88 -1.12 18.15
CA GLU A 107 7.31 -2.07 19.10
C GLU A 107 8.39 -2.93 19.78
N ILE A 108 9.35 -3.44 18.99
CA ILE A 108 10.51 -4.19 19.49
C ILE A 108 11.35 -3.30 20.41
N ARG A 109 11.68 -2.08 19.96
CA ARG A 109 12.55 -1.15 20.72
C ARG A 109 11.91 -0.71 22.03
N ARG A 110 10.58 -0.67 22.11
CA ARG A 110 9.83 -0.38 23.35
C ARG A 110 9.85 -1.52 24.37
N GLY A 111 10.40 -2.70 24.04
CA GLY A 111 10.41 -3.85 24.96
C GLY A 111 9.00 -4.34 25.31
N SER A 112 8.01 -4.03 24.47
CA SER A 112 6.58 -4.13 24.77
C SER A 112 5.98 -5.51 24.49
N GLY A 113 6.73 -6.57 24.80
CA GLY A 113 6.06 -7.83 25.09
C GLY A 113 5.00 -7.54 26.16
N ALA A 114 3.73 -7.86 25.90
CA ALA A 114 2.66 -7.58 26.84
C ALA A 114 2.89 -8.40 28.11
N VAL A 115 3.63 -7.83 29.05
CA VAL A 115 3.98 -8.50 30.29
C VAL A 115 2.76 -8.42 31.20
N ARG A 116 1.87 -9.40 31.08
CA ARG A 116 0.79 -9.67 32.04
C ARG A 116 1.42 -10.26 33.30
N LEU A 117 2.14 -9.46 34.06
CA LEU A 117 2.55 -9.87 35.40
C LEU A 117 1.42 -9.50 36.38
N LYS A 118 1.19 -10.35 37.38
CA LYS A 118 0.43 -10.05 38.61
C LYS A 118 1.41 -10.24 39.76
N ASN A 119 1.36 -9.38 40.79
CA ASN A 119 2.31 -9.34 41.91
C ASN A 119 3.78 -9.11 41.52
N HIS A 120 4.09 -7.97 40.93
CA HIS A 120 5.47 -7.62 40.55
C HIS A 120 5.79 -6.21 41.03
N PHE A 121 7.03 -6.05 41.52
CA PHE A 121 7.58 -4.75 41.90
C PHE A 121 8.21 -4.10 40.68
N LEU A 122 7.76 -2.88 40.36
CA LEU A 122 8.30 -2.06 39.30
C LEU A 122 9.37 -1.14 39.88
N ILE A 123 10.61 -1.32 39.44
CA ILE A 123 11.71 -0.41 39.79
C ILE A 123 11.86 0.60 38.65
N ILE A 124 11.51 1.86 38.93
CA ILE A 124 11.65 2.98 37.98
C ILE A 124 12.81 3.84 38.47
N GLY A 125 13.88 3.93 37.67
CA GLY A 125 15.08 4.68 38.01
C GLY A 125 16.09 3.82 38.77
N TRP A 126 17.10 3.36 38.04
CA TRP A 126 18.27 2.71 38.63
C TRP A 126 19.16 3.78 39.25
N ASN A 127 18.95 4.10 40.53
CA ASN A 127 19.84 4.95 41.33
C ASN A 127 20.60 4.06 42.34
N SER A 128 21.77 4.51 42.79
CA SER A 128 22.67 3.85 43.75
C SER A 128 22.06 3.58 45.14
N THR A 129 20.76 3.87 45.33
CA THR A 129 20.01 3.67 46.57
C THR A 129 19.27 2.33 46.63
N ILE A 130 19.34 1.50 45.60
CA ILE A 130 18.73 0.16 45.62
C ILE A 130 19.76 -0.81 46.23
N PRO A 131 19.49 -1.43 47.40
CA PRO A 131 20.40 -2.40 47.98
C PRO A 131 20.38 -3.65 47.10
N SER A 132 21.58 -4.09 46.68
CA SER A 132 21.75 -5.44 46.15
C SER A 132 21.44 -6.42 47.28
N ILE A 133 20.52 -7.34 47.03
CA ILE A 133 20.25 -8.50 47.89
C ILE A 133 21.27 -9.59 47.52
#